data_AF-A0A7G9G0X8-F1
#
_entry.id   AF-A0A7G9G0X8-F1
#
_cell.length_a   1.000
_cell.length_b   1.000
_cell.length_c   1.000
_cell.angle_alpha   90.00
_cell.angle_beta   90.00
_cell.angle_gamma   90.00
#
_symmetry.space_group_name_H-M   'P 1'
#
loop_
_entity.id
_entity.type
_entity.pdbx_description
1 polymer ?
#
loop_
_entity_poly.entity_id
_entity_poly.type
_entity_poly.pdbx_seq_one_letter_code
_entity_poly.pdbx_strand_id
1 'polypeptide(L)'
;MNNNYDEKQQMDRGKGFQYGFIAAIAVDALIYLAVGAMGMKIDGFASFLIQVWTPLTVCMLTFIVKDAMNGIREQTGRILAVGYGSCGFFMLCLVAAHVIAGKETFISNGVITEEAGHLYIAVCMIAASVTYWIRQKMNQKKYDGE
;
A
#
# COMPACT_ATOMS: atom_id res chain seq x y z
N MET A 1 20.54 8.93 25.38
CA MET A 1 20.52 8.43 23.99
C MET A 1 19.16 7.91 23.53
N ASN A 2 18.26 7.45 24.42
CA ASN A 2 16.91 7.00 24.02
C ASN A 2 15.94 8.12 23.60
N ASN A 3 15.90 9.28 24.28
CA ASN A 3 14.91 10.34 23.98
C ASN A 3 14.97 10.85 22.53
N ASN A 4 16.17 11.09 21.98
CA ASN A 4 16.29 11.60 20.61
C ASN A 4 15.87 10.59 19.54
N TYR A 5 15.93 9.29 19.84
CA TYR A 5 15.49 8.24 18.92
C TYR A 5 13.96 8.17 18.89
N ASP A 6 13.32 8.26 20.06
CA ASP A 6 11.86 8.29 20.18
C ASP A 6 11.25 9.56 19.56
N GLU A 7 11.85 10.73 19.78
CA GLU A 7 11.38 11.99 19.17
C GLU A 7 11.47 11.96 17.65
N LYS A 8 12.59 11.45 17.09
CA LYS A 8 12.74 11.29 15.64
C LYS A 8 11.68 10.35 15.07
N GLN A 9 11.43 9.22 15.72
CA GLN A 9 10.41 8.28 15.26
C GLN A 9 9.00 8.88 15.31
N GLN A 10 8.67 9.65 16.35
CA GLN A 10 7.39 10.35 16.42
C GLN A 10 7.24 11.37 15.29
N MET A 11 8.28 12.16 15.02
CA MET A 11 8.28 13.10 13.89
C MET A 11 8.12 12.39 12.54
N ASP A 12 8.80 11.26 12.36
CA ASP A 12 8.72 10.48 11.13
C ASP A 12 7.35 9.82 10.93
N ARG A 13 6.67 9.40 12.02
CA ARG A 13 5.27 8.98 11.98
C ARG A 13 4.35 10.14 11.60
N GLY A 14 4.56 11.32 12.18
CA GLY A 14 3.81 12.53 11.80
C GLY A 14 3.92 12.85 10.31
N LYS A 15 5.13 12.76 9.74
CA LYS A 15 5.35 12.92 8.29
C LYS A 15 4.66 11.86 7.46
N GLY A 16 4.65 10.60 7.90
CA GLY A 16 3.92 9.54 7.19
C GLY A 16 2.40 9.79 7.17
N PHE A 17 1.82 10.26 8.28
CA PHE A 17 0.41 10.67 8.30
C PHE A 17 0.14 11.86 7.37
N GLN A 18 1.03 12.87 7.35
CA GLN A 18 0.90 14.01 6.43
C GLN A 18 0.92 13.58 4.97
N TYR A 19 1.85 12.70 4.58
CA TYR A 19 1.92 12.19 3.21
C TYR A 19 0.72 11.31 2.86
N GLY A 20 0.25 10.49 3.79
CA GLY A 20 -1.00 9.76 3.64
C GLY A 20 -2.19 10.69 3.41
N PHE A 21 -2.31 11.76 4.19
CA PHE A 21 -3.38 12.75 4.01
C PHE A 21 -3.30 13.48 2.66
N ILE A 22 -2.11 13.90 2.25
CA ILE A 22 -1.90 14.51 0.93
C ILE A 22 -2.28 13.53 -0.19
N ALA A 23 -1.92 12.25 -0.05
CA ALA A 23 -2.28 11.21 -1.00
C ALA A 23 -3.80 10.97 -1.06
N ALA A 24 -4.51 11.09 0.08
CA ALA A 24 -5.97 11.01 0.12
C ALA A 24 -6.61 12.15 -0.69
N ILE A 25 -6.15 13.39 -0.51
CA ILE A 25 -6.63 14.53 -1.29
C ILE A 25 -6.30 14.34 -2.78
N ALA A 26 -5.09 13.90 -3.09
CA ALA A 26 -4.67 13.71 -4.47
C ALA A 26 -5.49 12.64 -5.19
N VAL A 27 -5.76 11.50 -4.54
CA VAL A 27 -6.55 10.42 -5.15
C VAL A 27 -8.02 10.81 -5.31
N ASP A 28 -8.58 11.54 -4.35
CA ASP A 28 -9.95 12.06 -4.44
C ASP A 28 -10.09 13.04 -5.61
N ALA A 29 -9.15 13.98 -5.74
CA ALA A 29 -9.10 14.91 -6.87
C ALA A 29 -8.95 14.17 -8.22
N LEU A 30 -8.11 13.12 -8.28
CA LEU A 30 -7.95 12.31 -9.50
C LEU A 30 -9.22 11.56 -9.87
N ILE A 31 -9.95 11.00 -8.90
CA ILE A 31 -11.22 10.31 -9.15
C ILE A 31 -12.28 11.31 -9.60
N TYR A 32 -12.35 12.48 -8.96
CA TYR A 32 -13.26 13.55 -9.38
C TYR A 32 -13.01 13.96 -10.84
N LEU A 33 -11.74 14.13 -11.25
CA LEU A 33 -11.40 14.45 -12.64
C LEU A 33 -11.71 13.28 -13.59
N ALA A 34 -11.38 12.05 -13.22
CA ALA A 34 -11.63 10.87 -14.05
C ALA A 34 -13.15 10.67 -14.30
N VAL A 35 -13.95 10.72 -13.24
CA VAL A 35 -15.40 10.50 -13.33
C VAL A 35 -16.11 11.73 -13.90
N GLY A 36 -15.81 12.92 -13.37
CA GLY A 36 -16.51 14.15 -13.71
C GLY A 36 -16.07 14.78 -15.03
N ALA A 37 -14.76 14.87 -15.29
CA ALA A 37 -14.24 15.56 -16.48
C ALA A 37 -14.01 14.61 -17.66
N MET A 38 -13.60 13.37 -17.41
CA MET A 38 -13.29 12.39 -18.47
C MET A 38 -14.45 11.40 -18.74
N GLY A 39 -15.50 11.43 -17.92
CA GLY A 39 -16.66 10.53 -18.07
C GLY A 39 -16.34 9.05 -17.81
N MET A 40 -15.24 8.76 -17.12
CA MET A 40 -14.89 7.39 -16.74
C MET A 40 -15.92 6.86 -15.75
N LYS A 41 -16.37 5.62 -15.96
CA LYS A 41 -17.21 4.93 -15.00
C LYS A 41 -16.35 4.03 -14.15
N ILE A 42 -16.43 4.21 -12.85
CA ILE A 42 -15.72 3.40 -11.87
C ILE A 42 -16.79 2.81 -10.97
N ASP A 43 -16.71 1.51 -10.74
CA ASP A 43 -17.55 0.86 -9.76
C ASP A 43 -17.36 1.51 -8.37
N GLY A 44 -18.46 1.62 -7.62
CA GLY A 44 -18.44 2.32 -6.33
C GLY A 44 -17.51 1.66 -5.32
N PHE A 45 -17.47 0.32 -5.29
CA PHE A 45 -16.58 -0.42 -4.40
C PHE A 45 -15.12 -0.30 -4.88
N ALA A 46 -14.87 -0.42 -6.19
CA ALA A 46 -13.52 -0.18 -6.74
C ALA A 46 -12.99 1.23 -6.40
N SER A 47 -13.83 2.25 -6.52
CA SER A 47 -13.50 3.63 -6.15
C SER A 47 -13.19 3.75 -4.66
N PHE A 48 -14.02 3.17 -3.79
CA PHE A 48 -13.77 3.14 -2.35
C PHE A 48 -12.44 2.48 -2.00
N LEU A 49 -12.14 1.33 -2.61
CA LEU A 49 -10.89 0.62 -2.38
C LEU A 49 -9.68 1.48 -2.78
N ILE A 50 -9.71 2.13 -3.95
CA ILE A 50 -8.63 3.02 -4.39
C ILE A 50 -8.45 4.19 -3.41
N GLN A 51 -9.54 4.85 -3.00
CA GLN A 51 -9.50 6.02 -2.11
C GLN A 51 -8.93 5.70 -0.73
N VAL A 52 -9.23 4.52 -0.18
CA VAL A 52 -8.76 4.11 1.15
C VAL A 52 -7.36 3.54 1.09
N TRP A 53 -7.06 2.68 0.13
CA TRP A 53 -5.79 1.97 0.09
C TRP A 53 -4.61 2.81 -0.40
N THR A 54 -4.85 3.82 -1.24
CA THR A 54 -3.80 4.76 -1.68
C THR A 54 -3.12 5.48 -0.49
N PRO A 55 -3.86 6.23 0.37
CA PRO A 55 -3.25 6.94 1.48
C PRO A 55 -2.66 6.01 2.55
N LEU A 56 -3.31 4.87 2.81
CA LEU A 56 -2.77 3.86 3.72
C LEU A 56 -1.42 3.31 3.23
N THR A 57 -1.32 3.02 1.94
CA THR A 57 -0.08 2.52 1.34
C THR A 57 1.02 3.56 1.40
N VAL A 58 0.74 4.83 1.06
CA VAL A 58 1.72 5.92 1.16
C VAL A 58 2.21 6.11 2.60
N CYS A 59 1.29 6.09 3.57
CA CYS A 59 1.63 6.18 4.98
C CYS A 59 2.53 5.01 5.42
N MET A 60 2.13 3.78 5.09
CA MET A 60 2.86 2.56 5.43
C MET A 60 4.25 2.52 4.80
N LEU A 61 4.38 2.86 3.52
CA LEU A 61 5.67 2.95 2.83
C LEU A 61 6.57 4.00 3.49
N THR A 62 6.00 5.14 3.89
CA THR A 62 6.76 6.18 4.59
C THR A 62 7.28 5.69 5.93
N PHE A 63 6.47 4.94 6.69
CA PHE A 63 6.90 4.36 7.97
C PHE A 63 8.01 3.33 7.79
N ILE A 64 7.92 2.50 6.75
CA ILE A 64 8.94 1.50 6.42
C ILE A 64 10.24 2.21 6.05
N VAL A 65 10.21 3.14 5.09
CA VAL A 65 11.41 3.80 4.56
C VAL A 65 12.14 4.62 5.63
N LYS A 66 11.39 5.23 6.56
CA LYS A 66 11.95 6.04 7.66
C LYS A 66 12.31 5.22 8.89
N ASP A 67 12.11 3.91 8.87
CA ASP A 67 12.30 3.04 10.04
C ASP A 67 11.50 3.52 11.27
N ALA A 68 10.37 4.18 11.06
CA ALA A 68 9.54 4.80 12.11
C ALA A 68 8.84 3.76 13.02
N MET A 69 8.95 2.48 12.65
CA MET A 69 8.39 1.31 13.32
C MET A 69 9.45 0.46 14.04
N ASN A 70 10.75 0.82 13.95
CA ASN A 70 11.81 0.08 14.63
C ASN A 70 11.65 0.18 16.16
N GLY A 71 11.59 -0.96 16.85
CA GLY A 71 11.29 -1.04 18.29
C GLY A 71 10.10 -1.94 18.61
N ILE A 72 9.23 -2.21 17.63
CA ILE A 72 8.33 -3.37 17.66
C ILE A 72 9.20 -4.59 17.34
N ARG A 73 9.20 -5.62 18.21
CA ARG A 73 10.02 -6.85 18.10
C ARG A 73 10.22 -7.22 16.63
N GLU A 74 11.47 -7.22 16.15
CA GLU A 74 11.83 -7.37 14.74
C GLU A 74 11.20 -8.64 14.09
N GLN A 75 10.99 -9.67 14.91
CA GLN A 75 10.27 -10.89 14.56
C GLN A 75 8.79 -10.64 14.25
N THR A 76 8.08 -9.84 15.05
CA THR A 76 6.68 -9.48 14.81
C THR A 76 6.53 -8.67 13.53
N GLY A 77 7.43 -7.71 13.28
CA GLY A 77 7.45 -6.92 12.04
C GLY A 77 7.63 -7.81 10.80
N ARG A 78 8.55 -8.77 10.86
CA ARG A 78 8.77 -9.77 9.79
C ARG A 78 7.54 -10.64 9.56
N ILE A 79 6.93 -11.18 10.61
CA ILE A 79 5.74 -12.04 10.49
C ILE A 79 4.59 -11.26 9.87
N LEU A 80 4.35 -10.02 10.31
CA LEU A 80 3.31 -9.16 9.75
C LEU A 80 3.59 -8.84 8.28
N ALA A 81 4.83 -8.51 7.92
CA ALA A 81 5.19 -8.24 6.53
C ALA A 81 4.99 -9.45 5.62
N VAL A 82 5.33 -10.67 6.08
CA VAL A 82 5.07 -11.91 5.33
C VAL A 82 3.57 -12.16 5.20
N GLY A 83 2.83 -12.14 6.31
CA GLY A 83 1.38 -12.39 6.28
C GLY A 83 0.64 -11.41 5.37
N TYR A 84 0.99 -10.13 5.47
CA TYR A 84 0.42 -9.07 4.64
C TYR A 84 0.78 -9.24 3.15
N GLY A 85 2.05 -9.51 2.84
CA GLY A 85 2.48 -9.78 1.46
C GLY A 85 1.85 -11.04 0.87
N SER A 86 1.76 -12.12 1.64
CA SER A 86 1.13 -13.38 1.23
C SER A 86 -0.37 -13.22 0.99
N CYS A 87 -1.06 -12.42 1.80
CA CYS A 87 -2.47 -12.09 1.56
C CYS A 87 -2.65 -11.33 0.24
N GLY A 88 -1.81 -10.33 -0.02
CA GLY A 88 -1.79 -9.63 -1.30
C GLY A 88 -1.51 -10.56 -2.48
N PHE A 89 -0.53 -11.46 -2.35
CA PHE A 89 -0.21 -12.46 -3.38
C PHE A 89 -1.36 -13.44 -3.62
N PHE A 90 -2.00 -13.92 -2.56
CA PHE A 90 -3.16 -14.80 -2.67
C PHE A 90 -4.31 -14.12 -3.41
N MET A 91 -4.64 -12.87 -3.05
CA MET A 91 -5.64 -12.08 -3.77
C MET A 91 -5.27 -11.89 -5.24
N LEU A 92 -4.00 -11.56 -5.54
CA LEU A 92 -3.53 -11.42 -6.93
C LEU A 92 -3.76 -12.72 -7.72
N CYS A 93 -3.44 -13.87 -7.14
CA CYS A 93 -3.66 -15.17 -7.78
C CYS A 93 -5.14 -15.47 -8.01
N LEU A 94 -6.02 -15.15 -7.05
CA LEU A 94 -7.46 -15.32 -7.21
C LEU A 94 -8.01 -14.46 -8.34
N VAL A 95 -7.71 -13.16 -8.34
CA VAL A 95 -8.14 -12.23 -9.39
C VAL A 95 -7.63 -12.69 -10.75
N ALA A 96 -6.35 -13.08 -10.85
CA ALA A 96 -5.78 -13.60 -12.10
C ALA A 96 -6.49 -14.88 -12.58
N ALA A 97 -6.80 -15.82 -11.67
CA ALA A 97 -7.51 -17.04 -12.01
C ALA A 97 -8.94 -16.77 -12.51
N HIS A 98 -9.65 -15.83 -11.89
CA HIS A 98 -11.01 -15.44 -12.29
C HIS A 98 -11.03 -14.78 -13.67
N VAL A 99 -10.06 -13.90 -13.94
CA VAL A 99 -9.92 -13.22 -15.24
C VAL A 99 -9.52 -14.20 -16.34
N ILE A 100 -8.56 -15.10 -16.09
CA ILE A 100 -8.13 -16.11 -17.07
C ILE A 100 -9.27 -17.09 -17.37
N ALA A 101 -10.07 -17.45 -16.36
CA ALA A 101 -11.25 -18.30 -16.54
C ALA A 101 -12.40 -17.59 -17.29
N GLY A 102 -12.25 -16.30 -17.63
CA GLY A 102 -13.28 -15.50 -18.29
C GLY A 102 -14.51 -15.23 -17.42
N LYS A 103 -14.41 -15.47 -16.10
CA LYS A 103 -15.53 -15.24 -15.17
C LYS A 103 -15.71 -13.75 -14.89
N GLU A 104 -14.61 -13.00 -14.84
CA GLU A 104 -14.60 -11.59 -14.53
C GLU A 104 -13.64 -10.82 -15.43
N THR A 105 -13.84 -9.51 -15.51
CA THR A 105 -13.03 -8.61 -16.35
C THR A 105 -12.73 -7.35 -15.56
N PHE A 106 -11.56 -6.75 -15.78
CA PHE A 106 -11.18 -5.48 -15.15
C PHE A 106 -12.00 -4.29 -15.66
N ILE A 107 -12.49 -4.39 -16.89
CA ILE A 107 -13.33 -3.39 -17.53
C ILE A 107 -14.51 -4.11 -18.16
N SER A 108 -15.72 -3.80 -17.71
CA SER A 108 -16.97 -4.32 -18.26
C SER A 108 -17.86 -3.17 -18.68
N ASN A 109 -18.28 -3.15 -19.95
CA ASN A 109 -19.13 -2.08 -20.52
C ASN A 109 -18.59 -0.65 -20.28
N GLY A 110 -17.27 -0.47 -20.33
CA GLY A 110 -16.60 0.81 -20.08
C GLY A 110 -16.55 1.24 -18.60
N VAL A 111 -16.86 0.32 -17.67
CA VAL A 111 -16.79 0.53 -16.22
C VAL A 111 -15.58 -0.22 -15.66
N ILE A 112 -14.73 0.46 -14.89
CA ILE A 112 -13.70 -0.17 -14.06
C ILE A 112 -14.41 -0.97 -12.96
N THR A 113 -14.20 -2.28 -12.93
CA THR A 113 -14.94 -3.19 -12.06
C THR A 113 -14.30 -3.36 -10.68
N GLU A 114 -15.01 -4.02 -9.77
CA GLU A 114 -14.53 -4.40 -8.44
C GLU A 114 -13.21 -5.19 -8.50
N GLU A 115 -13.04 -6.05 -9.51
CA GLU A 115 -11.82 -6.84 -9.70
C GLU A 115 -10.58 -6.00 -9.95
N ALA A 116 -10.73 -4.83 -10.61
CA ALA A 116 -9.63 -3.88 -10.74
C ALA A 116 -9.26 -3.27 -9.38
N GLY A 117 -10.26 -3.07 -8.51
CA GLY A 117 -10.06 -2.65 -7.11
C GLY A 117 -9.34 -3.72 -6.29
N HIS A 118 -9.76 -4.99 -6.38
CA HIS A 118 -9.07 -6.11 -5.72
C HIS A 118 -7.62 -6.26 -6.18
N LEU A 119 -7.38 -6.15 -7.50
CA LEU A 119 -6.03 -6.12 -8.06
C LEU A 119 -5.19 -4.98 -7.48
N TYR A 120 -5.76 -3.78 -7.39
CA TYR A 120 -5.08 -2.60 -6.86
C TYR A 120 -4.62 -2.81 -5.41
N ILE A 121 -5.48 -3.37 -4.55
CA ILE A 121 -5.14 -3.70 -3.16
C ILE A 121 -4.03 -4.73 -3.11
N ALA A 122 -4.15 -5.80 -3.88
CA ALA A 122 -3.16 -6.86 -3.93
C ALA A 122 -1.76 -6.30 -4.25
N VAL A 123 -1.68 -5.41 -5.25
CA VAL A 123 -0.44 -4.72 -5.63
C VAL A 123 0.07 -3.84 -4.48
N CYS A 124 -0.80 -3.07 -3.83
CA CYS A 124 -0.43 -2.23 -2.69
C CYS A 124 0.16 -3.04 -1.53
N MET A 125 -0.46 -4.17 -1.20
CA MET A 125 0.00 -5.06 -0.13
C MET A 125 1.37 -5.68 -0.43
N ILE A 126 1.54 -6.17 -1.66
CA ILE A 126 2.81 -6.73 -2.13
C ILE A 126 3.90 -5.64 -2.13
N ALA A 127 3.60 -4.44 -2.64
CA ALA A 127 4.54 -3.33 -2.69
C ALA A 127 5.05 -2.93 -1.30
N ALA A 128 4.15 -2.85 -0.30
CA ALA A 128 4.54 -2.57 1.08
C ALA A 128 5.42 -3.68 1.67
N SER A 129 5.06 -4.96 1.46
CA SER A 129 5.85 -6.10 1.94
C SER A 129 7.23 -6.16 1.31
N VAL A 130 7.33 -5.97 -0.02
CA VAL A 130 8.61 -5.91 -0.74
C VAL A 130 9.47 -4.75 -0.25
N THR A 131 8.87 -3.57 -0.05
CA THR A 131 9.57 -2.39 0.47
C THR A 131 10.13 -2.66 1.87
N TYR A 132 9.37 -3.34 2.72
CA TYR A 132 9.82 -3.77 4.05
C TYR A 132 11.08 -4.66 3.95
N TRP A 133 11.05 -5.68 3.09
CA TRP A 133 12.17 -6.60 2.94
C TRP A 133 13.42 -5.95 2.33
N ILE A 134 13.24 -5.08 1.33
CA ILE A 134 14.34 -4.29 0.76
C ILE A 134 14.97 -3.43 1.87
N ARG A 135 14.15 -2.73 2.65
CA ARG A 135 14.64 -1.87 3.73
C ARG A 135 15.37 -2.66 4.81
N GLN A 136 14.84 -3.81 5.23
CA GLN A 136 15.49 -4.65 6.22
C GLN A 136 16.86 -5.16 5.73
N LYS A 137 16.96 -5.59 4.47
CA LYS A 137 18.25 -6.00 3.87
C LYS A 137 19.25 -4.85 3.78
N MET A 138 18.80 -3.64 3.45
CA MET A 138 19.67 -2.45 3.41
C MET A 138 20.20 -2.10 4.80
N ASN A 139 19.36 -2.19 5.82
CA ASN A 139 19.77 -1.92 7.20
C ASN A 139 20.75 -2.97 7.71
N GLN A 140 20.57 -4.26 7.39
CA GLN A 140 21.52 -5.32 7.76
C GLN A 140 22.92 -5.08 7.16
N LYS A 141 22.98 -4.78 5.85
CA LYS A 141 24.26 -4.45 5.18
C LYS A 141 25.00 -3.25 5.77
N LYS A 142 24.28 -2.32 6.41
CA LYS A 142 24.89 -1.15 7.05
C LYS A 142 25.66 -1.52 8.33
N TYR A 143 25.24 -2.56 9.03
CA TYR A 143 25.90 -3.03 10.26
C TYR A 143 26.95 -4.12 10.00
N ASP A 144 26.84 -4.88 8.90
CA ASP A 144 27.85 -5.87 8.52
C ASP A 144 29.11 -5.26 7.85
N GLY A 145 29.07 -3.95 7.53
CA GLY A 145 30.17 -3.20 6.93
C GLY A 145 30.94 -2.29 7.89
N GLU A 146 30.61 -2.33 9.18
CA GLU A 146 31.39 -1.77 10.30
C GLU A 146 32.13 -2.90 11.03
#